data_AF-A0A966KVF9-F1
#
_entry.id   AF-A0A966KVF9-F1
#
_cell.length_a   1.000
_cell.length_b   1.000
_cell.length_c   1.000
_cell.angle_alpha   90.00
_cell.angle_beta   90.00
_cell.angle_gamma   90.00
#
_symmetry.space_group_name_H-M   'P 1'
#
loop_
_entity.id
_entity.type
_entity.pdbx_description
1 polymer ?
#
loop_
_entity_poly.entity_id
_entity_poly.type
_entity_poly.pdbx_seq_one_letter_code
_entity_poly.pdbx_strand_id
1 'polypeptide(L)'
;MISVDALAVEFGGSALFSDVSFTINENDKIALMGKNGAGKSTMMKIIAGEQKPSRGQVRFPKDAVIAYLPQHLLTEDKCTVFEEASKAFAHIFEMRDEMERLNKELET
;
A
#
# COMPACT_ATOMS: atom_id res chain seq x y z
N MET A 1 13.51 -6.24 5.28
CA MET A 1 13.44 -5.36 6.47
C MET A 1 13.10 -3.93 6.06
N ILE A 2 12.05 -3.33 6.63
CA ILE A 2 11.68 -1.91 6.44
C ILE A 2 12.12 -1.16 7.70
N SER A 3 12.74 0.00 7.55
CA SER A 3 13.23 0.82 8.66
C SER A 3 12.65 2.23 8.55
N VAL A 4 12.16 2.74 9.67
CA VAL A 4 11.67 4.11 9.84
C VAL A 4 12.63 4.82 10.78
N ASP A 5 13.26 5.88 10.30
CA ASP A 5 14.32 6.61 11.00
C ASP A 5 13.89 8.04 11.31
N ALA A 6 13.79 8.38 12.61
CA ALA A 6 13.53 9.72 13.14
C ALA A 6 12.39 10.46 12.40
N LEU A 7 11.30 9.74 12.13
CA LEU A 7 10.21 10.25 11.32
C LEU A 7 9.41 11.31 12.09
N ALA A 8 9.16 12.44 11.45
CA ALA A 8 8.32 13.52 11.99
C ALA A 8 7.36 14.06 10.94
N VAL A 9 6.17 14.43 11.40
CA VAL A 9 5.14 15.09 10.58
C VAL A 9 4.61 16.30 11.32
N GLU A 10 4.60 17.43 10.64
CA GLU A 10 4.11 18.71 11.14
C GLU A 10 3.05 19.29 10.21
N PHE A 11 1.97 19.82 10.78
CA PHE A 11 0.92 20.53 10.06
C PHE A 11 0.70 21.90 10.69
N GLY A 12 0.82 22.97 9.90
CA GLY A 12 0.56 24.34 10.37
C GLY A 12 1.40 24.75 11.58
N GLY A 13 2.61 24.22 11.72
CA GLY A 13 3.52 24.50 12.83
C GLY A 13 3.30 23.64 14.09
N SER A 14 2.34 22.71 14.08
CA SER A 14 2.15 21.74 15.17
C SER A 14 2.60 20.34 14.74
N ALA A 15 3.36 19.67 15.59
CA ALA A 15 3.78 18.29 15.35
C ALA A 15 2.61 17.32 15.56
N LEU A 16 2.32 16.51 14.54
CA LEU A 16 1.42 15.36 14.66
C LEU A 16 2.10 14.24 15.44
N PHE A 17 3.36 13.97 15.11
CA PHE A 17 4.30 13.11 15.83
C PHE A 17 5.73 13.47 15.44
N SER A 18 6.68 13.13 16.30
CA SER A 18 8.10 13.45 16.15
C SER A 18 8.99 12.29 16.61
N ASP A 19 10.18 12.18 16.02
CA ASP A 19 11.24 11.25 16.40
C ASP A 19 10.82 9.77 16.46
N VAL A 20 9.88 9.37 15.60
CA VAL A 20 9.42 7.98 15.55
C VAL A 20 10.45 7.13 14.80
N SER A 21 11.00 6.13 15.47
CA SER A 21 11.94 5.17 14.87
C SER A 21 11.57 3.74 15.21
N PHE A 22 11.48 2.88 14.20
CA PHE A 22 11.23 1.45 14.37
C PHE A 22 11.59 0.67 13.11
N THR A 23 11.65 -0.66 13.25
CA THR A 23 11.96 -1.57 12.15
C THR A 23 10.85 -2.62 12.04
N ILE A 24 10.51 -2.99 10.81
CA ILE A 24 9.63 -4.10 10.47
C ILE A 24 10.46 -5.17 9.76
N ASN A 25 10.52 -6.37 10.33
CA ASN A 25 11.22 -7.50 9.76
C ASN A 25 10.30 -8.34 8.86
N GLU A 26 10.91 -9.27 8.13
CA GLU A 26 10.15 -10.26 7.38
C GLU A 26 9.32 -11.13 8.33
N ASN A 27 8.08 -11.41 7.93
CA ASN A 27 7.08 -12.17 8.70
C ASN A 27 6.54 -11.48 9.96
N ASP A 28 6.93 -10.23 10.23
CA ASP A 28 6.34 -9.46 11.33
C ASP A 28 4.85 -9.20 11.07
N LYS A 29 4.05 -9.37 12.13
CA LYS A 29 2.63 -8.97 12.17
C LYS A 29 2.49 -7.88 13.22
N ILE A 30 2.40 -6.64 12.77
CA ILE A 30 2.43 -5.46 13.63
C ILE A 30 1.07 -4.74 13.58
N ALA A 31 0.60 -4.29 14.75
CA ALA A 31 -0.55 -3.42 14.86
C ALA A 31 -0.12 -2.01 15.28
N LEU A 32 -0.56 -0.99 14.54
CA LEU A 32 -0.38 0.41 14.90
C LEU A 32 -1.61 0.91 15.66
N MET A 33 -1.44 1.18 16.96
CA MET A 33 -2.52 1.57 17.87
C MET A 33 -2.40 3.05 18.29
N GLY A 34 -3.54 3.69 18.56
CA GLY A 34 -3.59 5.06 19.05
C GLY A 34 -4.94 5.73 18.84
N LYS A 35 -5.17 6.86 19.50
CA LYS A 35 -6.42 7.64 19.38
C LYS A 35 -6.67 8.13 17.95
N ASN A 36 -7.90 8.51 17.64
CA ASN A 36 -8.22 9.20 16.38
C ASN A 36 -7.44 10.52 16.31
N GLY A 37 -6.91 10.83 15.13
CA GLY A 37 -6.03 11.99 14.94
C GLY A 37 -4.58 11.81 15.42
N ALA A 38 -4.18 10.64 15.96
CA ALA A 38 -2.78 10.39 16.36
C ALA A 38 -1.80 10.20 15.19
N GLY A 39 -2.26 10.29 13.93
CA GLY A 39 -1.39 10.15 12.76
C GLY A 39 -1.21 8.73 12.21
N LYS A 40 -2.07 7.77 12.59
CA LYS A 40 -1.97 6.37 12.11
C LYS A 40 -2.04 6.26 10.58
N SER A 41 -3.10 6.79 9.98
CA SER A 41 -3.26 6.77 8.52
C SER A 41 -2.14 7.56 7.83
N THR A 42 -1.65 8.64 8.46
CA THR A 42 -0.49 9.41 7.98
C THR A 42 0.79 8.57 7.97
N MET A 43 1.09 7.84 9.04
CA MET A 43 2.24 6.93 9.12
C MET A 43 2.15 5.86 8.03
N MET A 44 0.98 5.23 7.85
CA MET A 44 0.79 4.21 6.82
C MET A 44 1.02 4.76 5.40
N LYS A 45 0.48 5.96 5.10
CA LYS A 45 0.70 6.63 3.81
C LYS A 45 2.17 6.97 3.57
N ILE A 46 2.91 7.34 4.61
CA ILE A 46 4.34 7.64 4.49
C ILE A 46 5.14 6.37 4.18
N ILE A 47 4.86 5.27 4.89
CA ILE A 47 5.50 3.98 4.62
C ILE A 47 5.16 3.48 3.20
N ALA A 48 3.92 3.70 2.75
CA ALA A 48 3.47 3.39 1.41
C ALA A 48 4.05 4.30 0.31
N GLY A 49 4.73 5.39 0.67
CA GLY A 49 5.25 6.38 -0.27
C GLY A 49 4.19 7.33 -0.86
N GLU A 50 2.94 7.27 -0.41
CA GLU A 50 1.87 8.18 -0.84
C GLU A 50 2.03 9.61 -0.28
N GLN A 51 2.74 9.75 0.85
CA GLN A 51 2.98 11.03 1.51
C GLN A 51 4.43 11.14 1.95
N LYS A 52 5.03 12.32 1.81
CA LYS A 52 6.37 12.61 2.34
C LYS A 52 6.29 13.02 3.81
N PRO A 53 7.22 12.58 4.66
CA PRO A 53 7.35 13.11 6.01
C PRO A 53 7.88 14.56 5.99
N SER A 54 7.72 15.28 7.09
CA SER A 54 8.36 16.59 7.28
C SER A 54 9.86 16.42 7.54
N ARG A 55 10.25 15.40 8.31
CA ARG A 55 11.64 15.03 8.61
C ARG A 55 11.78 13.52 8.78
N GLY A 56 13.01 13.03 8.71
CA GLY A 56 13.31 11.59 8.78
C GLY A 56 13.04 10.89 7.45
N GLN A 57 13.09 9.56 7.46
CA GLN A 57 12.95 8.75 6.24
C GLN A 57 12.46 7.33 6.51
N VAL A 58 11.93 6.71 5.47
CA VAL A 58 11.62 5.27 5.42
C VAL A 58 12.60 4.62 4.44
N ARG A 59 13.23 3.52 4.84
CA ARG A 59 14.18 2.73 4.05
C ARG A 59 13.67 1.30 3.90
N PHE A 60 13.77 0.75 2.71
CA PHE A 60 13.44 -0.65 2.42
C PHE A 60 14.26 -1.15 1.20
N PRO A 61 14.40 -2.47 1.01
CA PRO A 61 15.09 -3.05 -0.15
C PRO A 61 14.51 -2.56 -1.47
N LYS A 62 15.34 -2.44 -2.51
CA LYS A 62 14.91 -1.91 -3.82
C LYS A 62 13.85 -2.77 -4.51
N ASP A 63 13.86 -4.06 -4.21
CA ASP A 63 12.98 -5.11 -4.72
C ASP A 63 11.76 -5.35 -3.81
N ALA A 64 11.64 -4.65 -2.68
CA ALA A 64 10.47 -4.76 -1.83
C ALA A 64 9.25 -4.09 -2.48
N VAL A 65 8.14 -4.83 -2.53
CA VAL A 65 6.83 -4.30 -2.94
C VAL A 65 6.08 -3.86 -1.70
N ILE A 66 5.78 -2.56 -1.62
CA ILE A 66 4.93 -2.00 -0.57
C ILE A 66 3.51 -1.83 -1.12
N ALA A 67 2.56 -2.58 -0.57
CA ALA A 67 1.14 -2.46 -0.89
C ALA A 67 0.39 -1.71 0.22
N TYR A 68 -0.52 -0.82 -0.16
CA TYR A 68 -1.32 -0.03 0.75
C TYR A 68 -2.80 -0.15 0.43
N LEU A 69 -3.59 -0.44 1.46
CA LEU A 69 -5.04 -0.46 1.39
C LEU A 69 -5.56 0.80 2.10
N PRO A 70 -6.15 1.77 1.37
CA PRO A 70 -6.67 2.98 1.97
C PRO A 70 -7.88 2.68 2.85
N GLN A 71 -8.06 3.48 3.90
CA GLN A 71 -9.18 3.34 4.84
C GLN A 71 -10.54 3.54 4.17
N HIS A 72 -10.62 4.44 3.20
CA HIS A 72 -11.79 4.63 2.35
C HIS A 72 -11.45 4.12 0.96
N LEU A 73 -12.08 3.01 0.58
CA LEU A 73 -12.02 2.53 -0.79
C LEU A 73 -12.84 3.49 -1.67
N LEU A 74 -12.23 3.95 -2.76
CA LEU A 74 -12.95 4.66 -3.83
C LEU A 74 -13.71 3.61 -4.66
N THR A 75 -14.66 2.92 -4.05
CA THR A 75 -15.57 2.05 -4.80
C THR A 75 -16.65 2.94 -5.41
N GLU A 76 -16.55 3.17 -6.71
CA GLU A 76 -17.76 3.50 -7.46
C GLU A 76 -18.62 2.23 -7.49
N ASP A 77 -19.93 2.33 -7.22
CA ASP A 77 -20.88 1.19 -7.23
C ASP A 77 -21.16 0.65 -8.66
N LYS A 78 -20.14 0.65 -9.51
CA LYS A 78 -20.22 0.24 -10.92
C LYS A 78 -19.99 -1.25 -11.12
N CYS A 79 -19.50 -1.96 -10.10
CA CYS A 79 -19.23 -3.39 -10.16
C CYS A 79 -19.51 -4.08 -8.82
N THR A 80 -19.67 -5.40 -8.88
CA THR A 80 -19.80 -6.27 -7.71
C THR A 80 -18.47 -6.34 -6.94
N VAL A 81 -18.54 -6.75 -5.67
CA VAL A 81 -17.35 -7.00 -4.84
C VAL A 81 -16.40 -8.02 -5.48
N PHE A 82 -16.96 -9.05 -6.11
CA PHE A 82 -16.16 -10.07 -6.81
C PHE A 82 -15.39 -9.45 -7.98
N GLU A 83 -16.04 -8.62 -8.79
CA GLU A 83 -15.40 -7.93 -9.91
C GLU A 83 -14.31 -6.97 -9.43
N GLU A 84 -14.56 -6.18 -8.38
CA GLU A 84 -13.56 -5.29 -7.80
C GLU A 84 -12.33 -6.05 -7.30
N ALA A 85 -12.52 -7.12 -6.52
CA ALA A 85 -11.43 -7.96 -6.04
C ALA A 85 -10.70 -8.67 -7.18
N SER A 86 -11.42 -9.03 -8.24
CA SER A 86 -10.87 -9.69 -9.42
C SER A 86 -9.95 -8.79 -10.24
N LYS A 87 -10.07 -7.46 -10.13
CA LYS A 87 -9.19 -6.50 -10.83
C LYS A 87 -7.70 -6.71 -10.51
N ALA A 88 -7.36 -7.18 -9.31
CA ALA A 88 -5.99 -7.52 -8.95
C ALA A 88 -5.37 -8.60 -9.84
N PHE A 89 -6.20 -9.44 -10.46
CA PHE A 89 -5.82 -10.55 -11.33
C PHE A 89 -6.10 -10.27 -12.82
N ALA A 90 -6.42 -9.03 -13.20
CA ALA A 90 -6.77 -8.67 -14.58
C ALA A 90 -5.73 -9.17 -15.59
N HIS A 91 -4.44 -8.98 -15.30
CA HIS A 91 -3.35 -9.48 -16.15
C HIS A 91 -3.37 -11.00 -16.35
N ILE A 92 -3.76 -11.78 -15.33
CA ILE A 92 -3.86 -13.25 -15.43
C ILE A 92 -5.01 -13.63 -16.35
N PHE A 93 -6.15 -12.93 -16.23
CA PHE A 93 -7.30 -13.17 -17.09
C PHE A 93 -7.01 -12.79 -18.54
N GLU A 94 -6.34 -11.67 -18.79
CA GLU A 94 -5.88 -11.28 -20.13
C GLU A 94 -4.97 -12.35 -20.75
N MET A 95 -3.99 -12.84 -19.99
CA MET A 95 -3.11 -13.93 -20.44
C MET A 95 -3.87 -15.21 -20.77
N ARG A 96 -4.85 -15.59 -19.92
CA ARG A 96 -5.69 -16.77 -20.18
C ARG A 96 -6.48 -16.61 -21.47
N ASP A 97 -7.13 -15.47 -21.64
CA ASP A 97 -7.99 -15.20 -22.80
C ASP A 97 -7.16 -15.16 -24.10
N GLU A 98 -5.91 -14.66 -24.03
CA GLU A 98 -4.96 -14.74 -25.13
C GLU A 98 -4.56 -16.17 -25.47
N MET A 99 -4.27 -17.01 -24.47
CA MET A 99 -3.96 -18.44 -24.69
C MET A 99 -5.13 -19.18 -25.35
N GLU A 100 -6.37 -18.92 -24.91
CA GLU A 100 -7.57 -19.51 -25.51
C GLU A 100 -7.76 -19.07 -26.96
N ARG A 101 -7.53 -17.78 -27.26
CA ARG A 101 -7.58 -17.25 -28.63
C ARG A 101 -6.56 -17.94 -29.53
N LEU A 102 -5.30 -18.02 -29.10
CA LEU A 102 -4.21 -18.64 -29.88
C LEU A 102 -4.48 -20.13 -30.12
N ASN A 103 -4.97 -20.86 -29.11
CA ASN A 103 -5.33 -22.27 -29.29
C ASN A 103 -6.43 -22.44 -30.34
N LYS A 104 -7.44 -21.57 -30.35
CA LYS A 104 -8.52 -21.62 -31.33
C LYS A 104 -8.04 -21.31 -32.75
N GLU A 105 -7.10 -20.39 -32.91
CA GLU A 105 -6.47 -20.08 -34.21
C GLU A 105 -5.64 -21.26 -34.74
N LEU A 106 -5.05 -22.08 -33.85
CA LEU A 106 -4.29 -23.29 -34.23
C LEU A 106 -5.18 -24.49 -34.63
N GLU A 107 -6.46 -24.49 -34.22
CA GLU A 107 -7.42 -25.54 -34.58
C GLU A 107 -8.03 -25.37 -35.99
N THR A 108 -7.73 -24.26 -36.68
CA THR A 108 -8.27 -23.92 -38.02
C THR A 108 -7.18 -23.97 -39.09
#